data_AF-A0A942JGT4-F1
#
_entry.id   AF-A0A942JGT4-F1
#
_cell.length_a   1.000
_cell.length_b   1.000
_cell.length_c   1.000
_cell.angle_alpha   90.00
_cell.angle_beta   90.00
_cell.angle_gamma   90.00
#
_symmetry.space_group_name_H-M   'P 1'
#
loop_
_entity.id
_entity.type
_entity.pdbx_description
1 polymer ?
#
loop_
_entity_poly.entity_id
_entity_poly.type
_entity_poly.pdbx_seq_one_letter_code
_entity_poly.pdbx_strand_id
1 'polypeptide(L)'
;MARIALTLLIAALGGYIGIRLKIPAGALVGAMLAVAVSNLGFGFSGEIPTNFRTIAQIVVGGILGLSITRQTVSELRTIALPVAVLVFSMIGLSLVAGFILAKVTGWDMATAFFSSSPGGMTEMTLASMSFGADTPKVALLQLVRMISVISLMPLILKWMLRK
;
A
#
# COMPACT_ATOMS: atom_id res chain seq x y z
N MET A 1 8.48 19.69 -16.79
CA MET A 1 9.35 18.54 -17.12
C MET A 1 10.57 18.41 -16.21
N ALA A 2 11.44 19.42 -16.08
CA ALA A 2 12.65 19.34 -15.24
C ALA A 2 12.37 18.94 -13.77
N ARG A 3 11.32 19.52 -13.15
CA ARG A 3 10.92 19.18 -11.77
C ARG A 3 10.44 17.72 -11.62
N ILE A 4 9.76 17.18 -12.62
CA ILE A 4 9.28 15.79 -12.62
C ILE A 4 10.47 14.84 -12.75
N ALA A 5 11.38 15.10 -13.69
CA ALA A 5 12.59 14.31 -13.87
C ALA A 5 13.46 14.29 -12.60
N LEU A 6 13.60 15.45 -11.94
CA LEU A 6 14.31 15.56 -10.68
C LEU A 6 13.60 14.77 -9.57
N THR A 7 12.27 14.88 -9.45
CA THR A 7 11.48 14.12 -8.46
C THR A 7 11.61 12.61 -8.68
N LEU A 8 11.57 12.15 -9.93
CA LEU A 8 11.76 10.73 -10.26
C LEU A 8 13.17 10.26 -9.93
N LEU A 9 14.19 11.08 -10.17
CA LEU A 9 15.57 10.75 -9.84
C LEU A 9 15.79 10.67 -8.32
N ILE A 10 15.24 11.62 -7.56
CA ILE A 10 15.26 11.61 -6.10
C ILE A 10 14.50 10.39 -5.56
N ALA A 11 13.33 10.09 -6.11
CA ALA A 11 12.54 8.91 -5.75
C ALA A 11 13.29 7.61 -6.04
N ALA A 12 13.95 7.50 -7.20
CA ALA A 12 14.73 6.32 -7.58
C ALA A 12 15.94 6.13 -6.66
N LEU A 13 16.68 7.19 -6.35
CA LEU A 13 17.80 7.14 -5.42
C LEU A 13 17.34 6.78 -4.00
N GLY A 14 16.29 7.44 -3.51
CA GLY A 14 15.71 7.18 -2.20
C GLY A 14 15.22 5.74 -2.07
N GLY A 15 14.47 5.25 -3.07
CA GLY A 15 14.00 3.88 -3.12
C GLY A 15 15.14 2.86 -3.18
N TYR A 16 16.17 3.12 -3.99
CA TYR A 16 17.37 2.27 -4.04
C TYR A 16 18.09 2.20 -2.70
N ILE A 17 18.29 3.34 -2.03
CA ILE A 17 18.87 3.40 -0.69
C ILE A 17 18.00 2.63 0.31
N GLY A 18 16.67 2.81 0.28
CA GLY A 18 15.75 2.10 1.15
C GLY A 18 15.80 0.57 0.99
N ILE A 19 15.92 0.08 -0.25
CA ILE A 19 16.15 -1.34 -0.54
C ILE A 19 17.48 -1.81 0.04
N ARG A 20 18.56 -1.05 -0.16
CA ARG A 20 19.91 -1.39 0.34
C ARG A 20 19.98 -1.43 1.87
N LEU A 21 19.24 -0.56 2.54
CA LEU A 21 19.09 -0.54 3.99
C LEU A 21 18.18 -1.67 4.53
N LYS A 22 17.62 -2.52 3.66
CA LYS A 22 16.70 -3.61 4.02
C LYS A 22 15.49 -3.14 4.82
N ILE A 23 15.04 -1.91 4.57
CA ILE A 23 13.83 -1.37 5.19
C ILE A 23 12.62 -2.14 4.62
N PRO A 24 11.65 -2.55 5.45
CA PRO A 24 10.40 -3.12 4.97
C PRO A 24 9.72 -2.18 3.96
N ALA A 25 9.35 -2.69 2.78
CA ALA A 25 8.88 -1.87 1.66
C ALA A 25 9.85 -0.73 1.27
N GLY A 26 11.15 -0.96 1.40
CA GLY A 26 12.20 0.06 1.26
C GLY A 26 12.18 0.85 -0.04
N ALA A 27 11.70 0.25 -1.15
CA ALA A 27 11.51 0.97 -2.41
C ALA A 27 10.49 2.12 -2.26
N LEU A 28 9.32 1.84 -1.68
CA LEU A 28 8.26 2.84 -1.49
C LEU A 28 8.65 3.83 -0.39
N VAL A 29 9.08 3.32 0.76
CA VAL A 29 9.41 4.14 1.93
C VAL A 29 10.59 5.06 1.64
N GLY A 30 11.65 4.53 1.05
CA GLY A 30 12.83 5.30 0.69
C GLY A 30 12.52 6.38 -0.35
N ALA A 31 11.71 6.06 -1.36
CA ALA A 31 11.27 7.05 -2.35
C ALA A 31 10.42 8.16 -1.71
N MET A 32 9.45 7.80 -0.86
CA MET A 32 8.60 8.75 -0.15
C MET A 32 9.41 9.69 0.75
N LEU A 33 10.33 9.14 1.55
CA LEU A 33 11.17 9.93 2.45
C LEU A 33 12.10 10.87 1.68
N ALA A 34 12.77 10.38 0.64
CA ALA A 34 13.67 11.21 -0.16
C ALA A 34 12.92 12.38 -0.82
N VAL A 35 11.75 12.11 -1.40
CA VAL A 35 10.93 13.15 -2.02
C VAL A 35 10.34 14.11 -0.97
N ALA A 36 9.92 13.61 0.19
CA ALA A 36 9.43 14.45 1.28
C ALA A 36 10.52 15.41 1.80
N VAL A 37 11.73 14.89 2.03
CA VAL A 37 12.90 15.71 2.44
C VAL A 37 13.25 16.72 1.36
N SER A 38 13.24 16.34 0.08
CA SER A 38 13.52 17.31 -0.99
C SER A 38 12.45 18.41 -1.10
N ASN A 39 11.18 18.07 -0.87
CA ASN A 39 10.08 19.03 -0.94
C ASN A 39 10.13 20.01 0.25
N LEU A 40 10.43 19.51 1.46
CA LEU A 40 10.58 20.34 2.65
C LEU A 40 11.83 21.22 2.60
N GLY A 41 12.95 20.70 2.08
CA GLY A 41 14.23 21.43 2.04
C GLY A 41 14.34 22.44 0.90
N PHE A 42 13.79 22.13 -0.27
CA PHE A 42 14.02 22.91 -1.50
C PHE A 42 12.73 23.38 -2.19
N GLY A 43 11.55 23.05 -1.66
CA GLY A 43 10.27 23.49 -2.22
C GLY A 43 9.93 22.89 -3.59
N PHE A 44 10.49 21.73 -3.94
CA PHE A 44 10.26 21.08 -5.24
C PHE A 44 8.88 20.39 -5.34
N SER A 45 7.79 21.16 -5.42
CA SER A 45 6.46 20.59 -5.69
C SER A 45 6.33 20.25 -7.18
N GLY A 46 6.74 19.04 -7.56
CA GLY A 46 6.45 18.47 -8.87
C GLY A 46 5.14 17.68 -8.83
N GLU A 47 4.09 18.20 -9.47
CA GLU A 47 2.87 17.43 -9.67
C GLU A 47 3.10 16.38 -10.78
N ILE A 48 2.77 15.12 -10.46
CA ILE A 48 2.85 14.03 -11.44
C ILE A 48 1.60 14.10 -12.33
N PRO A 49 1.74 14.17 -13.67
CA PRO A 49 0.61 14.13 -14.57
C PRO A 49 -0.20 12.84 -14.41
N THR A 50 -1.53 12.92 -14.53
CA THR A 50 -2.44 11.76 -14.40
C THR A 50 -2.02 10.56 -15.26
N ASN A 51 -1.43 10.80 -16.43
CA ASN A 51 -0.96 9.74 -17.34
C ASN A 51 0.08 8.80 -16.71
N PHE A 52 1.02 9.32 -15.91
CA PHE A 52 2.05 8.49 -15.26
C PHE A 52 1.43 7.55 -14.23
N ARG A 53 0.41 8.03 -13.55
CA ARG A 53 -0.33 7.24 -12.57
C ARG A 53 -1.10 6.10 -13.21
N THR A 54 -1.76 6.36 -14.33
CA THR A 54 -2.45 5.33 -15.12
C THR A 54 -1.45 4.27 -15.60
N ILE A 55 -0.27 4.67 -16.08
CA ILE A 55 0.79 3.75 -16.50
C ILE A 55 1.22 2.87 -15.32
N ALA A 56 1.48 3.45 -14.14
CA ALA A 56 1.86 2.70 -12.95
C ALA A 56 0.79 1.67 -12.54
N GLN A 57 -0.49 2.05 -12.59
CA GLN A 57 -1.61 1.14 -12.30
C GLN A 57 -1.72 0.01 -13.34
N ILE A 58 -1.50 0.28 -14.62
CA ILE A 58 -1.47 -0.74 -15.68
C ILE A 58 -0.33 -1.74 -15.41
N VAL A 59 0.86 -1.26 -15.05
CA VAL A 59 2.01 -2.12 -14.75
C VAL A 59 1.74 -3.01 -13.53
N VAL A 60 1.25 -2.44 -12.43
CA VAL A 60 0.90 -3.21 -11.23
C VAL A 60 -0.20 -4.23 -11.52
N GLY A 61 -1.24 -3.82 -12.27
CA GLY A 61 -2.29 -4.74 -12.72
C GLY A 61 -1.75 -5.87 -13.60
N GLY A 62 -0.79 -5.58 -14.49
CA GLY A 62 -0.10 -6.58 -15.30
C GLY A 62 0.70 -7.58 -14.45
N ILE A 63 1.44 -7.10 -13.45
CA ILE A 63 2.19 -7.96 -12.51
C ILE A 63 1.23 -8.90 -11.73
N LEU A 64 0.12 -8.35 -11.22
CA LEU A 64 -0.89 -9.14 -10.53
C LEU A 64 -1.54 -10.17 -11.48
N GLY A 65 -1.86 -9.76 -12.71
CA GLY A 65 -2.44 -10.63 -13.74
C GLY A 65 -1.51 -11.78 -14.15
N LEU A 66 -0.21 -11.52 -14.28
CA LEU A 66 0.80 -12.55 -14.57
C LEU A 66 0.92 -13.61 -13.46
N SER A 67 0.47 -13.30 -12.25
CA SER A 67 0.46 -14.25 -11.13
C SER A 67 -0.71 -15.25 -11.22
N ILE A 68 -1.70 -15.01 -12.09
CA ILE A 68 -2.86 -15.89 -12.28
C ILE A 68 -2.49 -17.01 -13.26
N THR A 69 -2.49 -18.25 -12.77
CA THR A 69 -2.19 -19.44 -13.58
C THR A 69 -3.46 -20.23 -13.92
N ARG A 70 -3.38 -21.13 -14.92
CA ARG A 70 -4.49 -22.07 -15.21
C ARG A 70 -4.88 -22.89 -13.98
N GLN A 71 -3.90 -23.29 -13.18
CA GLN A 71 -4.11 -24.00 -11.92
C GLN A 71 -4.93 -23.18 -10.92
N THR A 72 -4.58 -21.89 -10.75
CA THR A 72 -5.32 -20.96 -9.88
C THR A 72 -6.80 -20.89 -10.26
N VAL A 73 -7.09 -20.82 -11.57
CA VAL A 73 -8.46 -20.76 -12.09
C VAL A 73 -9.21 -22.09 -11.93
N SER A 74 -8.54 -23.23 -12.09
CA SER A 74 -9.18 -24.53 -11.83
C SER A 74 -9.51 -24.75 -10.36
N GLU A 75 -8.64 -24.31 -9.45
CA GLU A 75 -8.83 -24.45 -8.00
C GLU A 75 -9.93 -23.51 -7.49
N LEU A 76 -10.12 -22.35 -8.13
CA LEU A 76 -11.14 -21.34 -7.80
C LEU A 76 -12.54 -21.93 -7.60
N ARG A 77 -12.96 -22.94 -8.38
CA ARG A 77 -14.27 -23.61 -8.18
C ARG A 77 -14.35 -24.36 -6.86
N THR A 78 -13.26 -24.98 -6.42
CA THR A 78 -13.20 -25.77 -5.18
C THR A 78 -13.10 -24.88 -3.95
N ILE A 79 -12.48 -23.69 -4.08
CA ILE A 79 -12.28 -22.74 -2.98
C ILE A 79 -13.23 -21.54 -3.04
N ALA A 80 -14.20 -21.52 -3.95
CA ALA A 80 -15.08 -20.37 -4.20
C ALA A 80 -15.78 -19.88 -2.92
N LEU A 81 -16.34 -20.80 -2.13
CA LEU A 81 -17.04 -20.48 -0.89
C LEU A 81 -16.07 -19.93 0.19
N PRO A 82 -14.95 -20.60 0.53
CA PRO A 82 -13.94 -20.03 1.41
C PRO A 82 -13.43 -18.66 0.98
N VAL A 83 -13.16 -18.46 -0.32
CA VAL A 83 -12.71 -17.18 -0.86
C VAL A 83 -13.79 -16.11 -0.70
N ALA A 84 -15.05 -16.43 -0.99
CA ALA A 84 -16.15 -15.48 -0.80
C ALA A 84 -16.26 -15.06 0.67
N VAL A 85 -16.24 -16.02 1.61
CA VAL A 85 -16.27 -15.72 3.06
C VAL A 85 -15.09 -14.84 3.46
N LEU A 86 -13.88 -15.14 2.98
CA LEU A 86 -12.69 -14.34 3.25
C LEU A 86 -12.84 -12.91 2.70
N VAL A 87 -13.26 -12.76 1.44
CA VAL A 87 -13.42 -11.44 0.81
C VAL A 87 -14.49 -10.61 1.51
N PHE A 88 -15.67 -11.17 1.79
CA PHE A 88 -16.73 -10.45 2.47
C PHE A 88 -16.38 -10.11 3.92
N SER A 89 -15.69 -11.01 4.64
CA SER A 89 -15.20 -10.71 5.99
C SER A 89 -14.14 -9.62 5.98
N MET A 90 -13.19 -9.64 5.03
CA MET A 90 -12.19 -8.59 4.87
C MET A 90 -12.85 -7.24 4.55
N ILE A 91 -13.81 -7.20 3.63
CA ILE A 91 -14.56 -5.97 3.30
C ILE A 91 -15.30 -5.46 4.54
N GLY A 92 -16.06 -6.34 5.22
CA GLY A 92 -16.81 -5.96 6.41
C GLY A 92 -15.92 -5.41 7.53
N LEU A 93 -14.82 -6.11 7.85
CA LEU A 93 -13.86 -5.67 8.85
C LEU A 93 -13.20 -4.34 8.46
N SER A 94 -12.88 -4.15 7.18
CA SER A 94 -12.28 -2.90 6.68
C SER A 94 -13.25 -1.72 6.74
N LEU A 95 -14.53 -1.95 6.44
CA LEU A 95 -15.57 -0.92 6.57
C LEU A 95 -15.74 -0.50 8.04
N VAL A 96 -15.81 -1.47 8.95
CA VAL A 96 -15.94 -1.21 10.39
C VAL A 96 -14.68 -0.51 10.92
N ALA A 97 -13.50 -1.03 10.64
CA ALA A 97 -12.24 -0.44 11.08
C ALA A 97 -12.01 0.96 10.48
N GLY A 98 -12.31 1.13 9.20
CA GLY A 98 -12.23 2.41 8.51
C GLY A 98 -13.20 3.44 9.07
N PHE A 99 -14.44 3.04 9.39
CA PHE A 99 -15.41 3.93 10.05
C PHE A 99 -14.95 4.36 11.44
N ILE A 100 -14.46 3.42 12.26
CA ILE A 100 -13.90 3.72 13.58
C ILE A 100 -12.73 4.68 13.43
N LEU A 101 -11.81 4.39 12.51
CA LEU A 101 -10.64 5.22 12.27
C LEU A 101 -11.04 6.64 11.85
N ALA A 102 -11.98 6.79 10.91
CA ALA A 102 -12.51 8.09 10.48
C ALA A 102 -13.10 8.88 11.66
N LYS A 103 -13.86 8.21 12.53
CA LYS A 103 -14.46 8.86 13.71
C LYS A 103 -13.42 9.27 14.76
N VAL A 104 -12.36 8.49 14.95
CA VAL A 104 -11.31 8.74 15.94
C VAL A 104 -10.33 9.82 15.46
N THR A 105 -9.97 9.82 14.18
CA THR A 105 -8.95 10.75 13.63
C THR A 105 -9.54 11.99 12.97
N GLY A 106 -10.84 11.98 12.64
CA GLY A 106 -11.49 13.02 11.83
C GLY A 106 -11.05 13.01 10.36
N TRP A 107 -10.41 11.93 9.88
CA TRP A 107 -10.02 11.82 8.47
C TRP A 107 -11.22 11.54 7.58
N ASP A 108 -11.07 11.88 6.28
CA ASP A 108 -12.08 11.49 5.30
C ASP A 108 -12.21 9.96 5.23
N MET A 109 -13.41 9.52 4.85
CA MET A 109 -13.76 8.11 4.85
C MET A 109 -12.89 7.29 3.89
N ALA A 110 -12.44 7.87 2.76
CA ALA A 110 -11.60 7.16 1.80
C ALA A 110 -10.20 6.92 2.38
N THR A 111 -9.56 7.94 2.96
CA THR A 111 -8.27 7.80 3.65
C THR A 111 -8.35 6.78 4.77
N ALA A 112 -9.37 6.87 5.62
CA ALA A 112 -9.54 5.95 6.74
C ALA A 112 -9.77 4.50 6.26
N PHE A 113 -10.62 4.31 5.25
CA PHE A 113 -10.87 3.01 4.66
C PHE A 113 -9.59 2.40 4.06
N PHE A 114 -8.94 3.09 3.12
CA PHE A 114 -7.71 2.59 2.46
C PHE A 114 -6.56 2.37 3.45
N SER A 115 -6.50 3.12 4.54
CA SER A 115 -5.51 2.92 5.60
C SER A 115 -5.77 1.67 6.44
N SER A 116 -7.04 1.38 6.71
CA SER A 116 -7.46 0.24 7.55
C SER A 116 -7.57 -1.08 6.77
N SER A 117 -7.76 -1.01 5.45
CA SER A 117 -7.98 -2.17 4.60
C SER A 117 -6.75 -3.09 4.55
N PRO A 118 -6.94 -4.42 4.72
CA PRO A 118 -5.91 -5.42 4.44
C PRO A 118 -5.68 -5.50 2.92
N GLY A 119 -4.42 -5.72 2.53
CA GLY A 119 -4.01 -5.74 1.12
C GLY A 119 -2.57 -5.29 0.94
N GLY A 120 -2.07 -5.30 -0.30
CA GLY A 120 -0.71 -4.85 -0.58
C GLY A 120 -0.54 -3.33 -0.40
N MET A 121 0.60 -2.92 0.16
CA MET A 121 0.86 -1.51 0.48
C MET A 121 0.86 -0.63 -0.78
N THR A 122 1.52 -1.09 -1.83
CA THR A 122 1.65 -0.37 -3.11
C THR A 122 0.27 -0.21 -3.76
N GLU A 123 -0.53 -1.27 -3.78
CA GLU A 123 -1.85 -1.34 -4.37
C GLU A 123 -2.82 -0.41 -3.65
N MET A 124 -2.86 -0.46 -2.32
CA MET A 124 -3.74 0.41 -1.52
C MET A 124 -3.34 1.88 -1.65
N THR A 125 -2.05 2.18 -1.71
CA THR A 125 -1.56 3.55 -1.93
C THR A 125 -1.95 4.06 -3.32
N LEU A 126 -1.73 3.26 -4.37
CA LEU A 126 -2.11 3.60 -5.75
C LEU A 126 -3.63 3.76 -5.92
N ALA A 127 -4.41 2.92 -5.26
CA ALA A 127 -5.86 2.98 -5.26
C ALA A 127 -6.36 4.23 -4.52
N SER A 128 -5.79 4.56 -3.35
CA SER A 128 -6.20 5.72 -2.56
C SER A 128 -6.11 7.05 -3.34
N MET A 129 -5.09 7.20 -4.18
CA MET A 129 -4.97 8.35 -5.08
C MET A 129 -6.17 8.49 -6.05
N SER A 130 -6.92 7.42 -6.36
CA SER A 130 -8.02 7.43 -7.36
C SER A 130 -9.28 7.98 -6.73
N PHE A 131 -9.40 7.77 -5.43
CA PHE A 131 -10.57 8.13 -4.65
C PHE A 131 -10.36 9.46 -3.90
N GLY A 132 -9.31 10.21 -4.23
CA GLY A 132 -9.03 11.52 -3.64
C GLY A 132 -8.62 11.46 -2.16
N ALA A 133 -8.19 10.29 -1.67
CA ALA A 133 -7.72 10.12 -0.31
C ALA A 133 -6.33 10.73 -0.11
N ASP A 134 -6.01 11.06 1.14
CA ASP A 134 -4.68 11.47 1.59
C ASP A 134 -3.71 10.28 1.52
N THR A 135 -3.11 10.14 0.35
CA THR A 135 -2.24 9.02 -0.02
C THR A 135 -1.02 8.89 0.87
N PRO A 136 -0.32 9.98 1.27
CA PRO A 136 0.76 9.89 2.26
C PRO A 136 0.32 9.26 3.59
N LYS A 137 -0.86 9.63 4.11
CA LYS A 137 -1.40 9.02 5.35
C LYS A 137 -1.68 7.52 5.18
N VAL A 138 -2.29 7.14 4.04
CA VAL A 138 -2.56 5.73 3.72
C VAL A 138 -1.26 4.93 3.68
N ALA A 139 -0.26 5.39 2.94
CA ALA A 139 1.01 4.70 2.81
C ALA A 139 1.72 4.54 4.17
N LEU A 140 1.68 5.57 5.03
CA LEU A 140 2.26 5.53 6.37
C LEU A 140 1.59 4.46 7.24
N LEU A 141 0.26 4.42 7.30
CA LEU A 141 -0.44 3.39 8.09
C LEU A 141 -0.25 1.98 7.54
N GLN A 142 -0.19 1.84 6.21
CA GLN A 142 0.11 0.55 5.59
C GLN A 142 1.53 0.07 5.94
N LEU A 143 2.49 0.99 6.08
CA LEU A 143 3.84 0.70 6.57
C LEU A 143 3.81 0.25 8.03
N VAL A 144 3.18 1.02 8.91
CA VAL A 144 3.04 0.66 10.33
C VAL A 144 2.39 -0.71 10.48
N ARG A 145 1.32 -0.98 9.73
CA ARG A 145 0.63 -2.27 9.70
C ARG A 145 1.57 -3.39 9.28
N MET A 146 2.32 -3.22 8.19
CA MET A 146 3.24 -4.24 7.69
C MET A 146 4.36 -4.55 8.70
N ILE A 147 4.98 -3.52 9.30
CA ILE A 147 5.99 -3.71 10.36
C ILE A 147 5.37 -4.46 11.55
N SER A 148 4.17 -4.06 11.96
CA SER A 148 3.45 -4.67 13.08
C SER A 148 3.16 -6.14 12.81
N VAL A 149 2.66 -6.49 11.62
CA VAL A 149 2.38 -7.88 11.23
C VAL A 149 3.66 -8.71 11.20
N ILE A 150 4.72 -8.22 10.56
CA ILE A 150 6.00 -8.96 10.47
C ILE A 150 6.59 -9.21 11.86
N SER A 151 6.46 -8.25 12.78
CA SER A 151 7.06 -8.32 14.11
C SER A 151 6.20 -9.12 15.11
N LEU A 152 4.88 -8.92 15.10
CA LEU A 152 3.97 -9.49 16.09
C LEU A 152 3.41 -10.84 15.68
N MET A 153 3.17 -11.09 14.38
CA MET A 153 2.56 -12.34 13.93
C MET A 153 3.38 -13.58 14.35
N PRO A 154 4.72 -13.61 14.23
CA PRO A 154 5.51 -14.74 14.71
C PRO A 154 5.37 -14.97 16.22
N LEU A 155 5.25 -13.91 17.02
CA LEU A 155 5.07 -13.99 18.48
C LEU A 155 3.70 -14.57 18.83
N ILE A 156 2.66 -14.10 18.14
CA ILE A 156 1.29 -14.59 18.29
C ILE A 156 1.21 -16.07 17.91
N LEU A 157 1.77 -16.46 16.76
CA LEU A 157 1.79 -17.85 16.32
C LEU A 157 2.58 -18.73 17.28
N LYS A 158 3.74 -18.27 17.77
CA LYS A 158 4.52 -19.00 18.79
C LYS A 158 3.72 -19.19 20.07
N TRP A 159 2.94 -18.21 20.50
CA TRP A 159 2.10 -18.31 21.69
C TRP A 159 0.91 -19.26 21.47
N MET A 160 0.23 -19.18 20.33
CA MET A 160 -0.91 -20.06 19.99
C MET A 160 -0.50 -21.52 19.78
N LEU A 161 0.65 -21.76 19.16
CA LEU A 161 1.16 -23.10 18.85
C LEU A 161 1.97 -23.71 20.00
N ARG A 162 2.25 -22.94 21.05
CA ARG A 162 2.72 -23.47 22.33
C ARG A 162 1.54 -24.18 23.00
N LYS A 163 1.37 -25.45 22.67
CA LYS A 163 0.86 -26.40 23.66
C LYS A 163 1.86 -26.50 24.81
#